data_AF-A0A3N6HBW3-F1
#
_entry.id   AF-A0A3N6HBW3-F1
#
_cell.length_a   1.000
_cell.length_b   1.000
_cell.length_c   1.000
_cell.angle_alpha   90.00
_cell.angle_beta   90.00
_cell.angle_gamma   90.00
#
_symmetry.space_group_name_H-M   'P 1'
#
loop_
_entity.id
_entity.type
_entity.pdbx_description
1 polymer ?
#
loop_
_entity_poly.entity_id
_entity_poly.type
_entity_poly.pdbx_seq_one_letter_code
_entity_poly.pdbx_strand_id
1 'polypeptide(L)'
;MVMYKDSSNKNHQLKGGQPFILYWRGEDASSCFPLALPGGGKDMIPGDEVSRDEVVQFKFDIDEQRDVTPANVERKSLLYRVGSDAPWKQPMIETRRDADGHFTDFLCGEEARMHSDDAERAIPGHAIRRLDDYQIVFRLSLEAGDPQVGSWISARKKDGSIQVEGHTEASLFAVRHGDAFDDALGETQTFSKRTWEDLASSD
;
A
#
# COMPACT_ATOMS: atom_id res chain seq x y z
N MET A 1 13.78 7.03 -8.70
CA MET A 1 12.89 6.19 -9.54
C MET A 1 12.15 5.25 -8.62
N VAL A 2 10.90 4.88 -8.91
CA VAL A 2 10.20 3.86 -8.11
C VAL A 2 10.44 2.50 -8.75
N MET A 3 10.87 1.53 -7.93
CA MET A 3 11.20 0.18 -8.36
C MET A 3 10.15 -0.81 -7.86
N TYR A 4 10.00 -1.93 -8.56
CA TYR A 4 9.31 -3.12 -8.06
C TYR A 4 10.22 -4.35 -8.17
N LYS A 5 9.96 -5.35 -7.33
CA LYS A 5 10.57 -6.68 -7.42
C LYS A 5 9.71 -7.61 -8.26
N ASP A 6 10.30 -8.26 -9.25
CA ASP A 6 9.60 -9.32 -9.98
C ASP A 6 9.50 -10.63 -9.16
N SER A 7 8.89 -11.65 -9.76
CA SER A 7 8.80 -13.01 -9.20
C SER A 7 10.17 -13.69 -9.02
N SER A 8 11.22 -13.19 -9.67
CA SER A 8 12.61 -13.65 -9.59
C SER A 8 13.47 -12.73 -8.71
N ASN A 9 12.86 -11.85 -7.93
CA ASN A 9 13.53 -10.91 -7.01
C ASN A 9 14.41 -9.87 -7.71
N LYS A 10 14.27 -9.65 -9.02
CA LYS A 10 15.02 -8.62 -9.74
C LYS A 10 14.32 -7.28 -9.63
N ASN A 11 15.12 -6.22 -9.56
CA ASN A 11 14.62 -4.86 -9.54
C ASN A 11 14.26 -4.38 -10.95
N HIS A 12 13.04 -3.86 -11.11
CA HIS A 12 12.56 -3.24 -12.34
C HIS A 12 11.98 -1.88 -12.07
N GLN A 13 12.04 -1.01 -13.07
CA GLN A 13 11.40 0.29 -12.99
C GLN A 13 9.88 0.16 -13.09
N LEU A 14 9.17 0.80 -12.17
CA LEU A 14 7.72 0.95 -12.25
C LEU A 14 7.34 2.07 -13.23
N LYS A 15 6.41 1.79 -14.15
CA LYS A 15 5.79 2.76 -15.06
C LYS A 15 4.44 3.24 -14.52
N GLY A 16 3.99 4.41 -14.98
CA GLY A 16 2.67 4.95 -14.61
C GLY A 16 1.56 3.97 -14.97
N GLY A 17 0.46 3.91 -14.20
CA GLY A 17 -0.67 3.02 -14.50
C GLY A 17 -0.38 1.52 -14.32
N GLN A 18 0.89 1.12 -14.19
CA GLN A 18 1.32 -0.25 -14.01
C GLN A 18 0.92 -0.72 -12.60
N PRO A 19 0.18 -1.83 -12.48
CA PRO A 19 -0.24 -2.36 -11.21
C PRO A 19 0.87 -3.16 -10.53
N PHE A 20 0.85 -3.16 -9.20
CA PHE A 20 1.75 -3.89 -8.31
C PHE A 20 1.02 -4.29 -7.03
N ILE A 21 1.56 -5.23 -6.27
CA ILE A 21 1.10 -5.54 -4.90
C ILE A 21 2.12 -5.03 -3.89
N LEU A 22 1.68 -4.81 -2.66
CA LEU A 22 2.54 -4.35 -1.58
C LEU A 22 2.82 -5.46 -0.57
N TYR A 23 4.09 -5.58 -0.21
CA TYR A 23 4.55 -6.41 0.90
C TYR A 23 4.94 -5.49 2.06
N TRP A 24 4.35 -5.75 3.22
CA TRP A 24 4.57 -5.02 4.46
C TRP A 24 5.59 -5.70 5.36
N ARG A 25 6.46 -4.89 5.98
CA ARG A 25 7.42 -5.36 6.96
C ARG A 25 7.40 -4.45 8.18
N GLY A 26 7.13 -5.05 9.33
CA GLY A 26 7.21 -4.39 10.63
C GLY A 26 8.64 -4.12 11.09
N GLU A 27 8.76 -3.32 12.15
CA GLU A 27 10.01 -3.08 12.85
C GLU A 27 10.47 -4.44 13.41
N ASP A 28 11.64 -4.91 13.01
CA ASP A 28 12.24 -6.20 13.39
C ASP A 28 11.69 -7.48 12.72
N ALA A 29 10.81 -7.39 11.74
CA ALA A 29 10.39 -8.59 11.00
C ALA A 29 11.51 -9.09 10.06
N SER A 30 11.85 -10.38 10.12
CA SER A 30 12.71 -11.03 9.11
C SER A 30 11.97 -11.31 7.81
N SER A 31 10.64 -11.23 7.87
CA SER A 31 9.72 -11.51 6.76
C SER A 31 8.97 -10.24 6.37
N CYS A 32 8.57 -10.20 5.10
CA CYS A 32 7.67 -9.23 4.52
C CYS A 32 6.40 -9.96 4.10
N PHE A 33 5.24 -9.39 4.39
CA PHE A 33 3.94 -10.04 4.29
C PHE A 33 3.10 -9.36 3.21
N PRO A 34 2.52 -10.09 2.24
CA PRO A 34 1.59 -9.50 1.30
C PRO A 34 0.39 -8.89 2.02
N LEU A 35 -0.10 -7.76 1.48
CA LEU A 35 -1.28 -7.10 2.01
C LEU A 35 -2.56 -7.71 1.44
N ALA A 36 -3.47 -8.06 2.35
CA ALA A 36 -4.75 -8.68 2.08
C ALA A 36 -5.91 -7.77 2.47
N LEU A 37 -7.05 -8.03 1.84
CA LEU A 37 -8.36 -7.55 2.26
C LEU A 37 -9.31 -8.74 2.47
N PRO A 38 -9.20 -9.45 3.61
CA PRO A 38 -9.94 -10.70 3.83
C PRO A 38 -11.45 -10.48 3.72
N GLY A 39 -12.13 -11.36 2.98
CA GLY A 39 -13.58 -11.31 2.83
C GLY A 39 -14.16 -10.01 2.25
N GLY A 40 -13.33 -9.16 1.63
CA GLY A 40 -13.77 -7.87 1.08
C GLY A 40 -14.14 -6.81 2.12
N GLY A 41 -13.67 -6.96 3.37
CA GLY A 41 -13.85 -5.97 4.45
C GLY A 41 -13.16 -4.63 4.16
N LYS A 42 -13.11 -3.73 5.15
CA LYS A 42 -12.44 -2.41 4.98
C LYS A 42 -10.97 -2.37 5.42
N ASP A 43 -10.55 -3.34 6.22
CA ASP A 43 -9.25 -3.37 6.88
C ASP A 43 -8.21 -4.11 6.04
N MET A 44 -7.23 -3.38 5.51
CA MET A 44 -6.08 -3.99 4.86
C MET A 44 -5.09 -4.51 5.89
N ILE A 45 -4.75 -5.81 5.84
CA ILE A 45 -3.90 -6.47 6.84
C ILE A 45 -2.73 -7.24 6.20
N PRO A 46 -1.57 -7.36 6.86
CA PRO A 46 -0.51 -8.26 6.43
C PRO A 46 -0.88 -9.74 6.68
N GLY A 47 -0.73 -10.59 5.67
CA GLY A 47 -1.00 -12.03 5.78
C GLY A 47 0.25 -12.90 5.56
N ASP A 48 0.33 -14.05 6.24
CA ASP A 48 1.36 -15.07 5.97
C ASP A 48 1.21 -15.66 4.56
N GLU A 49 -0.04 -15.87 4.15
CA GLU A 49 -0.45 -16.41 2.87
C GLU A 49 -1.77 -15.74 2.48
N VAL A 50 -1.83 -15.16 1.27
CA VAL A 50 -2.97 -14.35 0.81
C VAL A 50 -3.44 -14.90 -0.53
N SER A 51 -4.73 -15.18 -0.66
CA SER A 51 -5.30 -15.67 -1.91
C SER A 51 -5.35 -14.56 -2.97
N ARG A 52 -5.40 -14.96 -4.24
CA ARG A 52 -5.57 -14.03 -5.37
C ARG A 52 -6.77 -13.11 -5.22
N ASP A 53 -7.86 -13.60 -4.64
CA ASP A 53 -9.10 -12.84 -4.50
C ASP A 53 -9.09 -11.89 -3.31
N GLU A 54 -8.08 -11.98 -2.44
CA GLU A 54 -7.93 -11.12 -1.25
C GLU A 54 -6.74 -10.17 -1.38
N VAL A 55 -5.78 -10.45 -2.26
CA VAL A 55 -4.60 -9.59 -2.42
C VAL A 55 -4.98 -8.22 -2.95
N VAL A 56 -4.44 -7.19 -2.31
CA VAL A 56 -4.68 -5.80 -2.73
C VAL A 56 -3.63 -5.40 -3.77
N GLN A 57 -4.12 -5.07 -4.95
CA GLN A 57 -3.33 -4.45 -6.00
C GLN A 57 -3.44 -2.94 -5.94
N PHE A 58 -2.35 -2.27 -6.32
CA PHE A 58 -2.22 -0.83 -6.37
C PHE A 58 -1.71 -0.38 -7.72
N LYS A 59 -2.06 0.84 -8.13
CA LYS A 59 -1.39 1.54 -9.23
C LYS A 59 -1.36 3.04 -8.99
N PHE A 60 -0.40 3.71 -9.59
CA PHE A 60 -0.39 5.16 -9.66
C PHE A 60 -1.28 5.66 -10.79
N ASP A 61 -2.10 6.68 -10.52
CA ASP A 61 -2.89 7.40 -11.51
C ASP A 61 -2.00 8.35 -12.34
N ILE A 62 -1.10 7.73 -13.10
CA ILE A 62 -0.07 8.34 -13.94
C ILE A 62 -0.16 7.67 -15.31
N ASP A 63 -0.04 8.46 -16.39
CA ASP A 63 -0.04 7.93 -17.76
C ASP A 63 0.98 6.79 -17.97
N GLU A 64 0.58 5.77 -18.72
CA GLU A 64 1.32 4.50 -18.92
C GLU A 64 2.71 4.65 -19.56
N GLN A 65 2.97 5.80 -20.17
CA GLN A 65 4.23 6.14 -20.85
C GLN A 65 5.19 6.95 -19.97
N ARG A 66 4.79 7.29 -18.73
CA ARG A 66 5.62 8.08 -17.82
C ARG A 66 6.27 7.19 -16.78
N ASP A 67 7.52 7.51 -16.51
CA ASP A 67 8.27 6.91 -15.41
C ASP A 67 7.68 7.32 -14.07
N VAL A 68 7.54 6.38 -13.14
CA VAL A 68 7.15 6.70 -11.77
C VAL A 68 8.38 7.21 -11.03
N THR A 69 8.29 8.45 -10.55
CA THR A 69 9.36 9.14 -9.83
C THR A 69 8.82 9.71 -8.53
N PRO A 70 9.64 9.85 -7.48
CA PRO A 70 9.19 10.47 -6.23
C PRO A 70 8.45 11.80 -6.44
N ALA A 71 8.96 12.66 -7.32
CA ALA A 71 8.39 13.96 -7.61
C ALA A 71 6.99 13.92 -8.26
N ASN A 72 6.67 12.88 -9.04
CA ASN A 72 5.36 12.79 -9.69
C ASN A 72 4.34 11.96 -8.91
N VAL A 73 4.76 11.06 -8.02
CA VAL A 73 3.84 10.34 -7.12
C VAL A 73 3.33 11.22 -5.98
N GLU A 74 4.11 12.22 -5.54
CA GLU A 74 3.69 13.16 -4.49
C GLU A 74 2.41 13.93 -4.80
N ARG A 75 2.02 14.03 -6.08
CA ARG A 75 0.87 14.82 -6.56
C ARG A 75 -0.20 13.98 -7.24
N LYS A 76 -0.11 12.66 -7.14
CA LYS A 76 -0.93 11.72 -7.92
C LYS A 76 -1.60 10.73 -6.99
N SER A 77 -2.82 10.36 -7.35
CA SER A 77 -3.62 9.42 -6.57
C SER A 77 -3.05 8.01 -6.72
N LEU A 78 -3.03 7.28 -5.60
CA LEU A 78 -2.90 5.83 -5.60
C LEU A 78 -4.29 5.24 -5.76
N LEU A 79 -4.45 4.31 -6.68
CA LEU A 79 -5.69 3.53 -6.85
C LEU A 79 -5.44 2.12 -6.34
N TYR A 80 -6.50 1.46 -5.88
CA TYR A 80 -6.45 0.07 -5.46
C TYR A 80 -7.53 -0.77 -6.14
N ARG A 81 -7.32 -2.07 -6.23
CA ARG A 81 -8.34 -3.09 -6.52
C ARG A 81 -8.00 -4.36 -5.73
N VAL A 82 -8.96 -5.26 -5.58
CA VAL A 82 -8.77 -6.55 -4.92
C VAL A 82 -8.98 -7.66 -5.95
N GLY A 83 -8.03 -8.58 -6.05
CA GLY A 83 -8.02 -9.59 -7.12
C GLY A 83 -7.91 -9.01 -8.53
N SER A 84 -8.07 -9.85 -9.56
CA SER A 84 -7.78 -9.49 -10.96
C SER A 84 -8.81 -8.56 -11.59
N ASP A 85 -10.09 -8.76 -11.31
CA ASP A 85 -11.18 -8.24 -12.15
C ASP A 85 -11.98 -7.11 -11.52
N ALA A 86 -11.67 -6.75 -10.27
CA ALA A 86 -12.33 -5.64 -9.59
C ALA A 86 -11.96 -4.29 -10.25
N PRO A 87 -12.91 -3.33 -10.31
CA PRO A 87 -12.61 -1.99 -10.79
C PRO A 87 -11.63 -1.28 -9.86
N TRP A 88 -10.80 -0.41 -10.43
CA TRP A 88 -9.91 0.47 -9.67
C TRP A 88 -10.74 1.48 -8.87
N LYS A 89 -10.47 1.56 -7.57
CA LYS A 89 -11.12 2.44 -6.61
C LYS A 89 -10.08 3.37 -5.97
N GLN A 90 -10.53 4.53 -5.49
CA GLN A 90 -9.71 5.39 -4.66
C GLN A 90 -9.76 4.87 -3.22
N PRO A 91 -8.61 4.66 -2.55
CA PRO A 91 -8.62 4.33 -1.14
C PRO A 91 -9.15 5.52 -0.33
N MET A 92 -9.66 5.22 0.85
CA MET A 92 -10.25 6.20 1.76
C MET A 92 -9.46 6.26 3.06
N ILE A 93 -9.67 7.33 3.81
CA ILE A 93 -9.10 7.48 5.13
C ILE A 93 -10.21 7.83 6.10
N GLU A 94 -10.23 7.13 7.24
CA GLU A 94 -11.12 7.40 8.36
C GLU A 94 -10.27 7.88 9.54
N THR A 95 -10.61 9.03 10.11
CA THR A 95 -9.99 9.50 11.36
C THR A 95 -10.96 9.23 12.49
N ARG A 96 -10.58 8.34 13.40
CA ARG A 96 -11.35 8.03 14.61
C ARG A 96 -10.64 8.56 15.86
N ARG A 97 -11.43 8.80 16.90
CA ARG A 97 -10.93 9.12 18.23
C ARG A 97 -11.35 8.03 19.19
N ASP A 98 -10.40 7.46 19.91
CA ASP A 98 -10.67 6.52 21.00
C ASP A 98 -9.94 6.96 22.29
N ALA A 99 -9.95 6.09 23.30
CA ALA A 99 -9.35 6.37 24.62
C ALA A 99 -7.84 6.61 24.56
N ASP A 100 -7.16 6.07 23.54
CA ASP A 100 -5.70 6.11 23.36
C ASP A 100 -5.25 7.26 22.44
N GLY A 101 -6.18 8.01 21.86
CA GLY A 101 -5.88 9.21 21.06
C GLY A 101 -6.66 9.34 19.75
N HIS A 102 -6.08 10.08 18.81
CA HIS A 102 -6.58 10.18 17.44
C HIS A 102 -5.85 9.15 16.56
N PHE A 103 -6.61 8.37 15.82
CA PHE A 103 -6.11 7.38 14.88
C PHE A 103 -6.62 7.72 13.50
N THR A 104 -5.76 7.53 12.52
CA THR A 104 -6.10 7.63 11.12
C THR A 104 -5.89 6.24 10.53
N ASP A 105 -6.91 5.70 9.88
CA ASP A 105 -6.91 4.38 9.27
C ASP A 105 -6.95 4.52 7.74
N PHE A 106 -6.10 3.75 7.04
CA PHE A 106 -6.14 3.64 5.58
C PHE A 106 -7.07 2.50 5.17
N LEU A 107 -8.16 2.84 4.51
CA LEU A 107 -9.24 1.91 4.19
C LEU A 107 -9.28 1.57 2.70
N CYS A 108 -9.36 0.26 2.45
CA CYS A 108 -9.63 -0.33 1.14
C CYS A 108 -10.86 -1.21 1.32
N GLY A 109 -11.99 -0.95 0.66
CA GLY A 109 -13.18 -1.82 0.77
C GLY A 109 -14.49 -1.12 0.38
N GLU A 110 -15.58 -1.88 0.18
CA GLU A 110 -16.89 -1.28 -0.12
C GLU A 110 -17.51 -0.61 1.10
N GLU A 111 -17.24 -1.15 2.29
CA GLU A 111 -17.71 -0.61 3.57
C GLU A 111 -17.02 0.70 3.96
N ALA A 112 -15.91 1.07 3.31
CA ALA A 112 -15.27 2.37 3.50
C ALA A 112 -16.20 3.55 3.14
N ARG A 113 -17.29 3.31 2.42
CA ARG A 113 -18.31 4.31 2.04
C ARG A 113 -19.55 4.35 2.95
N MET A 114 -19.67 3.44 3.91
CA MET A 114 -20.96 3.19 4.59
C MET A 114 -21.04 3.70 6.04
N HIS A 115 -19.97 4.26 6.61
CA HIS A 115 -19.94 4.63 8.02
C HIS A 115 -19.16 5.91 8.29
N SER A 116 -19.82 7.07 8.29
CA SER A 116 -19.89 7.99 9.44
C SER A 116 -20.48 9.38 9.07
N ASP A 117 -21.11 10.03 10.05
CA ASP A 117 -21.46 11.45 10.02
C ASP A 117 -20.22 12.37 10.14
N ASP A 118 -19.02 11.80 10.30
CA ASP A 118 -17.75 12.50 10.45
C ASP A 118 -16.92 12.42 9.15
N ALA A 119 -17.08 13.43 8.30
CA ALA A 119 -16.22 13.85 7.20
C ALA A 119 -15.31 12.77 6.55
N GLU A 120 -15.91 11.78 5.88
CA GLU A 120 -15.21 11.00 4.87
C GLU A 120 -14.63 11.96 3.80
N ARG A 121 -13.31 11.93 3.60
CA ARG A 121 -12.64 12.71 2.56
C ARG A 121 -11.98 11.78 1.56
N ALA A 122 -12.37 11.90 0.30
CA ALA A 122 -11.59 11.35 -0.80
C ALA A 122 -10.17 11.93 -0.71
N ILE A 123 -9.16 11.06 -0.73
CA ILE A 123 -7.76 11.46 -0.54
C ILE A 123 -7.36 12.36 -1.72
N PRO A 124 -7.14 13.68 -1.52
CA PRO A 124 -6.47 14.51 -2.52
C PRO A 124 -5.01 14.10 -2.48
N GLY A 125 -4.56 13.35 -3.49
CA GLY A 125 -3.34 12.56 -3.41
C GLY A 125 -2.10 13.33 -2.93
N HIS A 126 -1.61 13.04 -1.72
CA HIS A 126 -0.33 13.49 -1.15
C HIS A 126 0.05 12.53 0.02
N ALA A 127 1.26 12.03 0.24
CA ALA A 127 2.59 12.31 -0.29
C ALA A 127 3.47 11.05 -0.12
N ILE A 128 3.71 10.26 -1.16
CA ILE A 128 4.62 9.11 -1.02
C ILE A 128 6.04 9.63 -0.81
N ARG A 129 6.57 9.46 0.41
CA ARG A 129 7.94 9.82 0.72
C ARG A 129 8.80 8.59 0.51
N ARG A 130 9.65 8.63 -0.52
CA ARG A 130 10.73 7.65 -0.68
C ARG A 130 11.67 7.80 0.52
N LEU A 131 11.77 6.78 1.36
CA LEU A 131 12.75 6.77 2.45
C LEU A 131 14.15 6.45 1.92
N ASP A 132 14.27 5.61 0.88
CA ASP A 132 15.55 5.21 0.29
C ASP A 132 15.37 4.59 -1.10
N ASP A 133 16.48 4.16 -1.72
CA ASP A 133 16.48 3.71 -3.11
C ASP A 133 15.54 2.52 -3.42
N TYR A 134 15.06 1.81 -2.39
CA TYR A 134 14.37 0.52 -2.49
C TYR A 134 13.01 0.45 -1.75
N GLN A 135 12.51 1.55 -1.19
CA GLN A 135 11.30 1.53 -0.35
C GLN A 135 10.24 2.50 -0.84
N ILE A 136 9.01 2.02 -1.03
CA ILE A 136 7.84 2.89 -1.22
C ILE A 136 7.22 3.12 0.14
N VAL A 137 7.69 4.11 0.89
CA VAL A 137 6.98 4.48 2.12
C VAL A 137 5.83 5.41 1.76
N PHE A 138 4.62 4.92 1.99
CA PHE A 138 3.41 5.69 1.84
C PHE A 138 3.31 6.61 3.07
N ARG A 139 3.47 7.91 2.85
CA ARG A 139 2.91 8.92 3.75
C ARG A 139 1.60 9.38 3.13
N LEU A 140 0.56 9.47 3.93
CA LEU A 140 -0.65 10.19 3.55
C LEU A 140 -0.68 11.43 4.44
N SER A 141 -0.40 12.58 3.84
CA SER A 141 -0.44 13.86 4.56
C SER A 141 -1.88 14.32 4.57
N LEU A 142 -2.49 14.35 5.74
CA LEU A 142 -3.87 14.82 5.91
C LEU A 142 -3.82 16.18 6.56
N GLU A 143 -4.34 17.20 5.88
CA GLU A 143 -4.69 18.46 6.53
C GLU A 143 -5.96 18.25 7.35
N ALA A 144 -5.79 17.60 8.49
CA ALA A 144 -6.76 17.54 9.58
C ALA A 144 -6.01 17.84 10.88
N GLY A 145 -5.68 19.11 11.09
CA GLY A 145 -5.41 19.65 12.42
C GLY A 145 -4.25 19.03 13.21
N ASP A 146 -3.08 18.87 12.60
CA ASP A 146 -1.75 19.29 13.10
C ASP A 146 -0.68 18.65 12.18
N PRO A 147 -0.03 19.42 11.29
CA PRO A 147 0.95 18.91 10.33
C PRO A 147 2.24 18.34 10.96
N GLN A 148 2.42 18.45 12.29
CA GLN A 148 3.65 18.04 12.97
C GLN A 148 3.72 16.55 13.32
N VAL A 149 2.61 15.82 13.36
CA VAL A 149 2.61 14.37 13.63
C VAL A 149 2.43 13.66 12.30
N GLY A 150 3.52 13.47 11.56
CA GLY A 150 3.49 12.68 10.34
C GLY A 150 2.95 11.30 10.66
N SER A 151 1.90 10.86 9.99
CA SER A 151 1.28 9.58 10.24
C SER A 151 1.85 8.57 9.22
N TRP A 152 2.23 7.36 9.67
CA TRP A 152 2.79 6.27 8.85
C TRP A 152 2.14 4.91 9.08
N ILE A 153 2.09 4.07 8.05
CA ILE A 153 1.72 2.64 8.16
C ILE A 153 2.51 2.00 9.31
N SER A 154 1.79 1.66 10.39
CA SER A 154 2.42 1.23 11.64
C SER A 154 3.23 -0.03 11.41
N ALA A 155 4.46 -0.03 11.92
CA ALA A 155 5.34 -1.18 11.89
C ALA A 155 4.99 -2.23 12.96
N ARG A 156 4.05 -1.92 13.87
CA ARG A 156 3.74 -2.72 15.07
C ARG A 156 2.30 -3.23 15.11
N LYS A 157 1.36 -2.51 14.50
CA LYS A 157 -0.06 -2.90 14.44
C LYS A 157 -0.33 -3.73 13.18
N LYS A 158 -0.39 -5.04 13.36
CA LYS A 158 -0.64 -6.06 12.33
C LYS A 158 -2.10 -6.56 12.30
N ASP A 159 -2.87 -6.26 13.35
CA ASP A 159 -4.25 -6.71 13.52
C ASP A 159 -5.19 -5.50 13.30
N GLY A 160 -6.05 -5.56 12.29
CA GLY A 160 -6.97 -4.47 11.90
C GLY A 160 -6.40 -3.52 10.83
N SER A 161 -7.12 -2.43 10.52
CA SER A 161 -6.66 -1.41 9.56
C SER A 161 -5.22 -0.98 9.82
N ILE A 162 -4.46 -0.86 8.73
CA ILE A 162 -3.15 -0.22 8.76
C ILE A 162 -3.30 1.19 9.35
N GLN A 163 -2.83 1.32 10.59
CA GLN A 163 -2.90 2.56 11.32
C GLN A 163 -1.76 3.48 10.93
N VAL A 164 -2.05 4.76 10.99
CA VAL A 164 -1.15 5.79 10.53
C VAL A 164 -0.58 6.50 11.81
N GLU A 165 0.62 6.09 12.28
CA GLU A 165 1.25 6.51 13.56
C GLU A 165 2.54 7.32 13.35
N GLY A 166 2.95 8.19 14.28
CA GLY A 166 4.08 9.11 14.08
C GLY A 166 5.47 8.69 14.56
N HIS A 167 5.63 7.49 15.09
CA HIS A 167 6.89 7.09 15.75
C HIS A 167 7.53 5.82 15.20
N THR A 168 6.85 5.03 14.36
CA THR A 168 7.40 3.76 13.87
C THR A 168 6.89 3.43 12.46
N GLU A 169 7.80 3.44 11.47
CA GLU A 169 7.48 3.32 10.05
C GLU A 169 7.67 1.87 9.56
N ALA A 170 6.64 1.26 8.98
CA ALA A 170 6.79 -0.01 8.28
C ALA A 170 7.54 0.18 6.96
N SER A 171 8.34 -0.82 6.56
CA SER A 171 8.87 -0.88 5.19
C SER A 171 7.85 -1.52 4.26
N LEU A 172 7.62 -0.92 3.09
CA LEU A 172 6.75 -1.47 2.06
C LEU A 172 7.49 -1.67 0.73
N PHE A 173 7.21 -2.81 0.11
CA PHE A 173 7.84 -3.26 -1.13
C PHE A 173 6.81 -3.45 -2.23
N ALA A 174 7.00 -2.80 -3.38
CA ALA A 174 6.24 -3.12 -4.57
C ALA A 174 6.74 -4.42 -5.20
N VAL A 175 5.83 -5.34 -5.46
CA VAL A 175 6.12 -6.63 -6.09
C VAL A 175 5.18 -6.84 -7.27
N ARG A 176 5.68 -7.47 -8.32
CA ARG A 176 4.88 -7.96 -9.46
C ARG A 176 5.25 -9.40 -9.75
N HIS A 177 4.24 -10.22 -10.00
CA HIS A 177 4.38 -11.62 -10.41
C HIS A 177 4.07 -11.81 -11.90
N GLY A 178 3.25 -10.92 -12.47
CA GLY A 178 2.94 -10.90 -13.90
C GLY A 178 3.92 -10.05 -14.71
N ASP A 179 4.19 -10.50 -15.94
CA ASP A 179 5.08 -9.81 -16.88
C ASP A 179 4.32 -8.83 -17.79
N ALA A 180 3.05 -9.11 -18.06
CA ALA A 180 2.19 -8.22 -18.86
C ALA A 180 1.94 -6.89 -18.12
N PHE A 181 1.81 -5.79 -18.85
CA PHE A 181 1.78 -4.45 -18.27
C PHE A 181 0.66 -4.24 -17.24
N ASP A 182 -0.54 -4.73 -17.52
CA ASP A 182 -1.76 -4.55 -16.73
C ASP A 182 -2.05 -5.69 -15.73
N ASP A 183 -1.14 -6.65 -15.65
CA ASP A 183 -1.23 -7.82 -14.77
C ASP A 183 -0.10 -7.81 -13.73
N ALA A 184 -0.44 -7.51 -12.48
CA ALA A 184 0.51 -7.60 -11.38
C ALA A 184 0.63 -9.02 -10.82
N LEU A 185 -0.37 -9.88 -11.06
CA LEU A 185 -0.53 -11.16 -10.35
C LEU A 185 0.03 -12.33 -11.16
N GLY A 186 0.02 -12.24 -12.50
CA GLY A 186 0.42 -13.33 -13.37
C GLY A 186 -0.48 -14.55 -13.18
N GLU A 187 0.09 -15.74 -13.23
CA GLU A 187 -0.61 -17.00 -12.95
C GLU A 187 -0.72 -17.33 -11.45
N THR A 188 -0.14 -16.48 -10.58
CA THR A 188 -0.06 -16.71 -9.13
C THR A 188 -1.45 -16.74 -8.49
N GLN A 189 -1.77 -17.84 -7.80
CA GLN A 189 -3.03 -18.00 -7.07
C GLN A 189 -2.91 -17.61 -5.59
N THR A 190 -1.70 -17.67 -5.06
CA THR A 190 -1.43 -17.46 -3.65
C THR A 190 -0.13 -16.71 -3.46
N PHE A 191 -0.15 -15.71 -2.59
CA PHE A 191 0.97 -14.85 -2.28
C PHE A 191 1.43 -15.16 -0.86
N SER A 192 2.58 -15.79 -0.71
CA SER A 192 3.18 -16.06 0.59
C SER A 192 4.11 -14.93 1.03
N LYS A 193 4.34 -14.82 2.33
CA LYS A 193 5.41 -13.97 2.87
C LYS A 193 6.77 -14.30 2.24
N ARG A 194 7.60 -13.27 2.13
CA ARG A 194 8.96 -13.34 1.56
C ARG A 194 9.98 -12.89 2.60
N THR A 195 11.23 -13.26 2.44
CA THR A 195 12.27 -12.77 3.36
C THR A 195 12.62 -11.32 3.05
N TRP A 196 13.20 -10.62 4.04
CA TRP A 196 13.81 -9.31 3.79
C TRP A 196 14.89 -9.38 2.70
N GLU A 197 15.72 -10.42 2.70
CA GLU A 197 16.80 -10.62 1.73
C GLU A 197 16.26 -10.68 0.29
N ASP A 198 15.11 -11.34 0.09
CA ASP A 198 14.45 -11.42 -1.22
C ASP A 198 14.04 -10.05 -1.76
N LEU A 199 13.61 -9.13 -0.89
CA LEU A 199 12.92 -7.90 -1.30
C LEU A 199 13.78 -6.64 -1.16
N ALA A 200 14.70 -6.61 -0.21
CA ALA A 200 15.57 -5.45 0.04
C ALA A 200 16.91 -5.50 -0.70
N SER A 201 17.24 -6.60 -1.36
CA SER A 201 18.46 -6.72 -2.16
C SER A 201 18.48 -5.72 -3.32
N SER A 202 19.64 -5.12 -3.58
CA SER A 202 19.84 -4.11 -4.62
C SER A 202 20.10 -4.69 -6.02
N ASP A 203 20.25 -6.01 -6.13
CA ASP A 203 20.62 -6.71 -7.35
C ASP A 203 19.59 -6.58 -8.50
#